data_AF-A0A8I0WND2-F1
#
_entry.id   AF-A0A8I0WND2-F1
#
_cell.length_a   1.000
_cell.length_b   1.000
_cell.length_c   1.000
_cell.angle_alpha   90.00
_cell.angle_beta   90.00
_cell.angle_gamma   90.00
#
_symmetry.space_group_name_H-M   'P 1'
#
loop_
_entity.id
_entity.type
_entity.pdbx_description
1 polymer ?
#
loop_
_entity_poly.entity_id
_entity_poly.type
_entity_poly.pdbx_seq_one_letter_code
_entity_poly.pdbx_strand_id
1 'polypeptide(L)'
;MMLAKYISQVVNQEDSYQILSTQKLLDDLTEITRVIHTWLFPDGVILKCTEEIETEYYDNDAQCPEHWITWEIVESNNKPISPYRKEFFNLCQQSFWLKMQLSNNK
;
A
#
# COMPACT_ATOMS: atom_id res chain seq x y z
N MET A 1 -15.95 -7.60 -1.76
CA MET A 1 -14.51 -7.91 -1.91
C MET A 1 -13.71 -7.03 -0.97
N MET A 2 -12.50 -7.43 -0.59
CA MET A 2 -11.74 -6.70 0.44
C MET A 2 -10.49 -6.09 -0.17
N LEU A 3 -10.22 -4.83 0.18
CA LEU A 3 -8.98 -4.14 -0.14
C LEU A 3 -7.75 -4.95 0.29
N ALA A 4 -7.82 -5.63 1.44
CA ALA A 4 -6.76 -6.49 1.96
C ALA A 4 -6.28 -7.57 0.97
N LYS A 5 -7.18 -8.10 0.12
CA LYS A 5 -6.79 -9.11 -0.88
C LYS A 5 -5.87 -8.52 -1.95
N TYR A 6 -6.20 -7.34 -2.46
CA TYR A 6 -5.39 -6.65 -3.47
C TYR A 6 -4.04 -6.22 -2.91
N ILE A 7 -4.04 -5.64 -1.71
CA ILE A 7 -2.79 -5.27 -1.02
C ILE A 7 -1.91 -6.51 -0.82
N SER A 8 -2.51 -7.63 -0.36
CA SER A 8 -1.78 -8.89 -0.19
C SER A 8 -1.14 -9.38 -1.49
N GLN A 9 -1.84 -9.30 -2.62
CA GLN A 9 -1.30 -9.73 -3.92
C GLN A 9 -0.07 -8.91 -4.31
N VAL A 10 -0.12 -7.58 -4.14
CA VAL A 10 1.03 -6.71 -4.41
C VAL A 10 2.19 -6.97 -3.45
N VAL A 11 1.90 -7.07 -2.15
CA VAL A 11 2.92 -7.28 -1.11
C VAL A 11 3.61 -8.64 -1.27
N ASN A 12 2.90 -9.68 -1.68
CA ASN A 12 3.46 -10.99 -1.96
C ASN A 12 4.02 -11.13 -3.38
N GLN A 13 4.04 -10.04 -4.17
CA GLN A 13 4.55 -10.02 -5.55
C GLN A 13 3.90 -11.09 -6.45
N GLU A 14 2.59 -11.26 -6.35
CA GLU A 14 1.86 -12.21 -7.21
C GLU A 14 1.76 -11.71 -8.67
N ASP A 15 1.86 -12.59 -9.67
CA ASP A 15 1.78 -12.24 -11.10
C ASP A 15 0.38 -11.88 -11.60
N SER A 16 -0.55 -11.57 -10.69
CA SER A 16 -1.97 -11.37 -11.02
C SER A 16 -2.33 -9.92 -11.32
N TYR A 17 -1.39 -8.98 -11.39
CA TYR A 17 -1.65 -7.56 -11.67
C TYR A 17 -0.68 -6.98 -12.70
N GLN A 18 -1.06 -5.84 -13.28
CA GLN A 18 -0.21 -5.05 -14.17
C GLN A 18 0.19 -3.75 -13.47
N ILE A 19 1.47 -3.38 -13.53
CA ILE A 19 1.94 -2.09 -13.02
C ILE A 19 1.56 -1.01 -14.04
N LEU A 20 0.69 -0.08 -13.65
CA LEU A 20 0.30 1.05 -14.51
C LEU A 20 1.32 2.19 -14.44
N SER A 21 1.79 2.53 -13.23
CA SER A 21 2.74 3.60 -13.02
C SER A 21 3.45 3.44 -11.67
N THR A 22 4.71 3.85 -11.64
CA THR A 22 5.49 4.05 -10.41
C THR A 22 6.15 5.40 -10.51
N GLN A 23 5.86 6.28 -9.56
CA GLN A 23 6.37 7.63 -9.49
C GLN A 23 7.12 7.79 -8.19
N LYS A 24 8.35 8.27 -8.24
CA LYS A 24 9.13 8.64 -7.06
C LYS A 24 9.33 10.14 -7.09
N LEU A 25 8.77 10.83 -6.10
CA LEU A 25 8.98 12.24 -5.85
C LEU A 25 9.95 12.36 -4.70
N LEU A 26 11.15 12.86 -5.02
CA LEU A 26 12.05 13.40 -4.02
C LEU A 26 11.67 14.87 -3.88
N ASP A 27 11.30 15.29 -2.69
CA ASP A 27 11.05 16.71 -2.45
C ASP A 27 12.35 17.31 -1.90
N ASP A 28 13.14 17.98 -2.73
CA ASP A 28 14.45 18.53 -2.33
C ASP A 28 14.38 19.54 -1.16
N LEU A 29 13.17 19.97 -0.77
CA LEU A 29 12.92 20.89 0.34
C LEU A 29 12.47 20.20 1.62
N THR A 30 12.16 18.90 1.59
CA THR A 30 11.76 18.12 2.76
C THR A 30 12.55 16.82 2.83
N GLU A 31 12.90 16.35 4.02
CA GLU A 31 13.57 15.06 4.20
C GLU A 31 12.58 13.89 4.02
N ILE A 32 11.71 13.95 3.00
CA ILE A 32 10.65 12.98 2.74
C ILE A 32 10.70 12.56 1.28
N THR A 33 10.82 11.26 1.06
CA THR A 33 10.60 10.60 -0.24
C THR A 33 9.17 10.13 -0.33
N ARG A 34 8.43 10.60 -1.34
CA ARG A 34 7.09 10.07 -1.66
C ARG A 34 7.15 9.15 -2.88
N VAL A 35 6.68 7.93 -2.73
CA VAL A 35 6.58 6.94 -3.82
C VAL A 35 5.10 6.62 -4.06
N ILE A 36 4.64 6.77 -5.29
CA ILE A 36 3.27 6.46 -5.70
C ILE A 36 3.32 5.32 -6.69
N HIS A 37 2.65 4.23 -6.34
CA HIS A 37 2.50 3.06 -7.18
C HIS A 37 1.04 2.89 -7.58
N THR A 38 0.79 2.51 -8.82
CA THR A 38 -0.56 2.22 -9.33
C THR A 38 -0.54 0.89 -10.07
N TRP A 39 -1.50 0.03 -9.76
CA TRP A 39 -1.66 -1.30 -10.37
C TRP A 39 -3.08 -1.48 -10.90
N LEU A 40 -3.18 -2.21 -12.01
CA LEU A 40 -4.43 -2.68 -12.62
C LEU A 40 -4.55 -4.18 -12.41
N PHE A 41 -5.66 -4.59 -11.79
CA PHE A 41 -6.01 -5.99 -11.64
C PHE A 41 -6.85 -6.49 -12.83
N PRO A 42 -6.82 -7.80 -13.15
CA PRO A 42 -7.55 -8.43 -14.26
C PRO A 42 -9.05 -8.23 -14.19
N ASP A 43 -9.56 -7.93 -13.00
CA ASP A 43 -10.96 -7.66 -12.76
C ASP A 43 -11.35 -6.19 -12.92
N GLY A 44 -10.44 -5.37 -13.46
CA GLY A 44 -10.63 -3.96 -13.78
C GLY A 44 -10.42 -3.02 -12.60
N VAL A 45 -10.02 -3.53 -11.43
CA VAL A 45 -9.79 -2.72 -10.24
C VAL A 45 -8.43 -2.04 -10.33
N ILE A 46 -8.40 -0.74 -10.02
CA ILE A 46 -7.17 0.04 -9.96
C ILE A 46 -6.85 0.32 -8.49
N LEU A 47 -5.71 -0.18 -8.05
CA LEU A 47 -5.17 0.06 -6.71
C LEU A 47 -4.04 1.09 -6.80
N LYS A 48 -4.04 2.05 -5.88
CA LYS A 48 -2.95 2.99 -5.70
C LYS A 48 -2.36 2.81 -4.30
N CYS A 49 -1.04 2.78 -4.21
CA CYS A 49 -0.29 2.90 -2.97
C CYS A 49 0.49 4.21 -3.01
N THR A 50 0.45 4.96 -1.93
CA THR A 50 1.32 6.12 -1.71
C THR A 50 2.12 5.86 -0.45
N GLU A 51 3.43 5.85 -0.58
CA GLU A 51 4.40 5.61 0.48
C GLU A 51 5.17 6.90 0.73
N GLU A 52 5.26 7.32 1.98
CA GLU A 52 6.05 8.47 2.42
C GLU A 52 7.07 7.97 3.44
N ILE A 53 8.35 8.17 3.10
CA ILE A 53 9.49 7.62 3.82
C ILE A 53 10.41 8.80 4.15
N GLU A 54 10.71 8.99 5.43
CA GLU A 54 11.69 9.99 5.84
C GLU A 54 13.09 9.56 5.38
N THR A 55 13.82 10.47 4.73
CA THR A 55 15.14 10.20 4.15
C THR A 55 16.27 10.26 5.17
N GLU A 56 16.05 10.91 6.32
CA GLU A 56 17.06 11.17 7.34
C GLU A 56 16.53 10.88 8.74
N TYR A 57 16.40 9.61 9.14
CA TYR A 57 16.60 9.15 10.53
C TYR A 57 16.45 7.62 10.60
N TYR A 58 17.54 6.89 10.33
CA TYR A 58 17.65 5.48 10.71
C TYR A 58 18.36 5.42 12.06
N ASP A 59 17.63 5.72 13.15
CA ASP A 59 18.14 5.41 14.48
C ASP A 59 18.07 3.88 14.66
N ASN A 60 19.21 3.28 14.99
CA ASN A 60 19.47 1.84 14.96
C ASN A 60 18.82 1.08 16.13
N ASP A 61 17.68 1.57 16.63
CA ASP A 61 17.04 1.13 17.85
C ASP A 61 15.67 0.51 17.53
N ALA A 62 15.69 -0.73 17.03
CA ALA A 62 14.63 -1.75 17.06
C ALA A 62 13.15 -1.38 16.74
N GLN A 63 12.85 -0.16 16.31
CA GLN A 63 11.51 0.37 16.11
C GLN A 63 11.22 0.42 14.61
N CYS A 64 10.04 -0.08 14.19
CA CYS A 64 9.65 -0.03 12.78
C CYS A 64 9.71 1.45 12.33
N PRO A 65 10.53 1.80 11.32
CA PRO A 65 10.67 3.20 10.91
C PRO A 65 9.31 3.77 10.54
N GLU A 66 9.14 5.08 10.75
CA GLU A 66 7.95 5.79 10.33
C GLU A 66 7.86 5.69 8.81
N HIS A 67 6.84 4.98 8.35
CA HIS A 67 6.62 4.68 6.94
C HIS A 67 5.13 4.82 6.71
N TRP A 68 4.75 5.99 6.20
CA TRP A 68 3.35 6.26 5.95
C TRP A 68 2.94 5.57 4.65
N ILE A 69 1.95 4.69 4.73
CA ILE A 69 1.50 3.89 3.59
C ILE A 69 0.00 4.07 3.46
N THR A 70 -0.41 4.68 2.36
CA THR A 70 -1.81 4.90 2.01
C THR A 70 -2.18 4.01 0.83
N TRP A 71 -3.06 3.04 1.08
CA TRP A 71 -3.67 2.22 0.05
C TRP A 71 -5.06 2.73 -0.28
N GLU A 72 -5.38 2.88 -1.55
CA GLU A 72 -6.72 3.27 -1.99
C GLU A 72 -7.12 2.62 -3.32
N ILE A 73 -8.41 2.35 -3.45
CA ILE A 73 -9.02 1.93 -4.70
C ILE A 73 -9.37 3.18 -5.50
N VAL A 74 -8.70 3.37 -6.64
CA VAL A 74 -8.95 4.48 -7.56
C VAL A 74 -10.15 4.16 -8.45
N GLU A 75 -10.25 2.91 -8.92
CA GLU A 75 -11.37 2.42 -9.71
C GLU A 75 -11.78 1.04 -9.19
N SER A 76 -13.06 0.86 -8.94
CA SER A 76 -13.60 -0.39 -8.40
C SER A 76 -14.33 -1.23 -9.44
N ASN A 77 -14.57 -0.70 -10.65
CA ASN A 77 -15.26 -1.41 -11.74
C ASN A 77 -16.60 -2.03 -11.27
N ASN A 78 -17.41 -1.23 -10.57
CA ASN A 78 -18.67 -1.63 -9.92
C ASN A 78 -18.56 -2.76 -8.87
N LYS A 79 -17.37 -3.05 -8.36
CA LYS A 79 -17.19 -4.05 -7.30
C LYS A 79 -17.39 -3.43 -5.92
N PRO A 80 -18.14 -4.10 -5.03
CA PRO A 80 -18.31 -3.64 -3.65
C PRO A 80 -17.03 -3.96 -2.85
N ILE A 81 -16.03 -3.08 -2.94
CA ILE A 81 -14.77 -3.18 -2.21
C ILE A 81 -14.90 -2.38 -0.92
N SER A 82 -14.57 -2.97 0.22
CA SER A 82 -14.55 -2.24 1.48
C SER A 82 -13.39 -2.73 2.36
N PRO A 83 -12.67 -1.82 3.04
CA PRO A 83 -12.71 -0.36 2.86
C PRO A 83 -12.15 0.08 1.50
N TYR A 84 -12.51 1.28 1.02
CA TYR A 84 -11.95 1.84 -0.23
C TYR A 84 -10.56 2.45 -0.05
N ARG A 85 -10.23 2.91 1.16
CA ARG A 85 -8.93 3.49 1.53
C ARG A 85 -8.51 2.98 2.89
N LYS A 86 -7.22 2.71 3.06
CA LYS A 86 -6.61 2.33 4.33
C LYS A 86 -5.21 2.89 4.45
N GLU A 87 -4.95 3.52 5.59
CA GLU A 87 -3.67 4.15 5.90
C GLU A 87 -2.98 3.39 7.04
N PHE A 88 -1.64 3.35 6.97
CA PHE A 88 -0.75 2.75 7.94
C PHE A 88 0.42 3.70 8.19
N PHE A 89 0.89 3.74 9.44
CA PHE A 89 2.02 4.60 9.84
C PHE A 89 3.36 3.85 9.82
N ASN A 90 3.30 2.51 9.68
CA ASN A 90 4.46 1.65 9.52
C ASN A 90 4.06 0.31 8.88
N LEU A 91 5.05 -0.39 8.34
CA LEU A 91 4.90 -1.71 7.72
C LEU A 91 4.36 -2.78 8.69
N CYS A 92 4.62 -2.62 9.98
CA CYS A 92 4.21 -3.56 11.03
C CYS A 92 2.68 -3.52 11.21
N GLN A 93 2.07 -2.33 11.21
CA GLN A 93 0.61 -2.15 11.23
C GLN A 93 -0.06 -2.70 9.98
N GLN A 94 0.51 -2.44 8.79
CA GLN A 94 0.02 -3.01 7.54
C GLN A 94 -0.01 -4.54 7.61
N SER A 95 1.12 -5.15 7.98
CA SER A 95 1.27 -6.60 8.04
C SER A 95 0.30 -7.22 9.05
N PHE A 96 0.14 -6.61 10.22
CA PHE A 96 -0.82 -7.07 11.23
C PHE A 96 -2.27 -6.97 10.73
N TRP A 97 -2.65 -5.86 10.11
CA TRP A 97 -3.98 -5.68 9.55
C TRP A 97 -4.27 -6.68 8.43
N LEU A 98 -3.31 -6.91 7.52
CA LEU A 98 -3.45 -7.93 6.48
C LEU A 98 -3.68 -9.33 7.07
N LYS A 99 -2.88 -9.73 8.06
CA LYS A 99 -3.06 -11.02 8.75
C LYS A 99 -4.46 -11.14 9.36
N MET A 100 -4.94 -10.09 10.03
CA MET A 100 -6.28 -10.08 10.64
C MET A 100 -7.40 -10.17 9.59
N GLN A 101 -7.31 -9.38 8.52
CA GLN A 101 -8.33 -9.38 7.45
C GLN A 101 -8.35 -10.70 6.67
N LEU A 102 -7.18 -11.29 6.40
CA LEU A 102 -7.08 -12.55 5.66
C LEU A 102 -7.44 -13.77 6.50
N SER A 103 -7.19 -13.73 7.82
CA SER A 103 -7.51 -14.83 8.74
C SER A 103 -8.98 -14.89 9.12
N ASN A 104 -9.66 -13.74 9.23
CA ASN A 104 -11.10 -13.67 9.51
C ASN A 104 -12.00 -14.12 8.35
N ASN A 105 -11.42 -14.53 7.22
CA ASN A 105 -12.13 -14.93 6.00
C ASN A 105 -11.77 -16.35 5.53
N LYS A 106 -11.31 -17.21 6.46
CA LYS A 106 -11.18 -18.65 6.24
C LYS A 106 -12.47 -19.38 6.56
#